data_AF-A0AAU9X4X6-F1
#
_entry.id   AF-A0AAU9X4X6-F1
#
_cell.length_a   1.000
_cell.length_b   1.000
_cell.length_c   1.000
_cell.angle_alpha   90.00
_cell.angle_beta   90.00
_cell.angle_gamma   90.00
#
_symmetry.space_group_name_H-M   'P 1'
#
loop_
_entity.id
_entity.type
_entity.pdbx_description
1 polymer ?
#
loop_
_entity_poly.entity_id
_entity_poly.type
_entity_poly.pdbx_seq_one_letter_code
_entity_poly.pdbx_strand_id
1 'polypeptide(L)'
;MCGEEFRLRNFKFWHPFQRDFSESRWLSLPVFVTYRVIVTAYNLGWLFYNMYLFGAKLFIYLTNWTFLILNIYFVYATTLSCIALYKDVKKQNEAVSKASGKDGPDEYIETGDDSNRTNAREVDNLRLHHKIFWVIYIISATAGLWITAGYWTILFENDTVGANNITKHALNSVFMVIDTFLSSIPIRLLHWVYALLYSVIYILFSVFYWLAGGTNNQGKPYIYSALNYGDFPTTTAILMVVFLLVVLPILHLIYFGLTKLRDYFYKKGNLKMCGREFRLRNFKFWHPIYREFCESRWLSLPVFVAYRLIVTAYNLGWLGYNIYVAGAKLFIFLTNWTFLILNIYFVFATTLSCIALHQNRKMLKRPAPMRGSQAGPVEDLEMGPGDNSNGANAREVDALRWHHKIFWFIYVISATGGVWITAGYWTVLFEDDPVDANNITKHALNSVFMVIDTFLSSIPILLFHWIYPLLYFAIYILFSVIYWLADGTNDKGEPFIYSALNYNDFQLTIGILLVVFLLVVLPILHLILFGLTKLRDYLSEKCRN
;
A
#
# COMPACT_ATOMS: atom_id res chain seq x y z
N MET A 1 -20.81 -11.51 2.61
CA MET A 1 -20.99 -10.40 1.64
C MET A 1 -19.72 -10.05 0.79
N CYS A 2 -18.59 -10.76 0.92
CA CYS A 2 -17.45 -10.72 -0.04
C CYS A 2 -17.87 -11.04 -1.48
N GLY A 3 -18.90 -11.87 -1.61
CA GLY A 3 -19.57 -12.16 -2.89
C GLY A 3 -20.18 -10.96 -3.60
N GLU A 4 -20.28 -9.75 -2.99
CA GLU A 4 -20.68 -8.52 -3.69
C GLU A 4 -19.58 -7.94 -4.57
N GLU A 5 -18.33 -7.90 -4.09
CA GLU A 5 -17.20 -7.35 -4.84
C GLU A 5 -16.78 -8.27 -6.00
N PHE A 6 -16.95 -9.58 -5.82
CA PHE A 6 -16.73 -10.60 -6.85
C PHE A 6 -17.97 -10.88 -7.74
N ARG A 7 -19.07 -10.13 -7.59
CA ARG A 7 -20.19 -10.26 -8.54
C ARG A 7 -19.69 -9.86 -9.92
N LEU A 8 -20.09 -10.61 -10.95
CA LEU A 8 -19.88 -10.23 -12.34
C LEU A 8 -20.38 -8.81 -12.65
N ARG A 9 -21.38 -8.31 -11.90
CA ARG A 9 -21.85 -6.92 -12.01
C ARG A 9 -20.75 -5.90 -11.66
N ASN A 10 -19.84 -6.21 -10.75
CA ASN A 10 -18.73 -5.33 -10.36
C ASN A 10 -17.56 -5.33 -11.34
N PHE A 11 -17.59 -6.21 -12.35
CA PHE A 11 -16.78 -6.05 -13.56
C PHE A 11 -17.26 -4.85 -14.39
N LYS A 12 -18.58 -4.57 -14.39
CA LYS A 12 -19.15 -3.44 -15.14
C LYS A 12 -19.00 -2.13 -14.37
N PHE A 13 -18.87 -1.04 -15.11
CA PHE A 13 -18.92 0.32 -14.57
C PHE A 13 -20.37 0.75 -14.30
N TRP A 14 -20.77 0.67 -13.03
CA TRP A 14 -22.03 1.22 -12.53
C TRP A 14 -21.74 2.00 -11.25
N HIS A 15 -22.38 3.15 -11.02
CA HIS A 15 -22.26 3.85 -9.73
C HIS A 15 -23.51 4.73 -9.51
N PRO A 16 -24.06 4.84 -8.29
CA PRO A 16 -25.29 5.57 -8.07
C PRO A 16 -25.09 7.11 -8.08
N PHE A 17 -23.87 7.59 -7.79
CA PHE A 17 -23.61 9.02 -7.56
C PHE A 17 -22.62 9.59 -8.59
N GLN A 18 -23.11 10.39 -9.55
CA GLN A 18 -22.24 11.07 -10.51
C GLN A 18 -21.27 12.06 -9.84
N ARG A 19 -21.70 12.70 -8.74
CA ARG A 19 -20.91 13.71 -8.01
C ARG A 19 -19.57 13.17 -7.49
N ASP A 20 -19.49 11.86 -7.21
CA ASP A 20 -18.25 11.24 -6.74
C ASP A 20 -17.09 11.33 -7.76
N PHE A 21 -17.39 11.58 -9.04
CA PHE A 21 -16.39 11.72 -10.11
C PHE A 21 -15.93 13.17 -10.34
N SER A 22 -16.71 14.15 -9.88
CA SER A 22 -16.44 15.59 -10.10
C SER A 22 -16.11 16.37 -8.84
N GLU A 23 -16.47 15.87 -7.66
CA GLU A 23 -16.38 16.59 -6.38
C GLU A 23 -15.45 15.88 -5.38
N SER A 24 -14.89 16.68 -4.46
CA SER A 24 -14.12 16.17 -3.33
C SER A 24 -15.01 15.99 -2.10
N ARG A 25 -14.72 14.95 -1.32
CA ARG A 25 -15.29 14.74 0.01
C ARG A 25 -14.61 15.57 1.11
N TRP A 26 -13.44 16.14 0.84
CA TRP A 26 -12.56 16.77 1.82
C TRP A 26 -12.44 18.29 1.63
N LEU A 27 -12.44 18.72 0.38
CA LEU A 27 -12.21 20.11 0.00
C LEU A 27 -13.50 20.73 -0.53
N SER A 28 -13.64 22.04 -0.36
CA SER A 28 -14.70 22.77 -1.06
C SER A 28 -14.49 22.67 -2.58
N LEU A 29 -15.59 22.70 -3.33
CA LEU A 29 -15.55 22.53 -4.79
C LEU A 29 -14.60 23.53 -5.50
N PRO A 30 -14.54 24.83 -5.13
CA PRO A 30 -13.58 25.75 -5.73
C PRO A 30 -12.12 25.35 -5.46
N VAL A 31 -11.79 24.95 -4.23
CA VAL A 31 -10.41 24.54 -3.87
C VAL A 31 -10.00 23.28 -4.61
N PHE A 32 -10.91 22.31 -4.73
CA PHE A 32 -10.66 21.07 -5.47
C PHE A 32 -10.45 21.31 -6.97
N VAL A 33 -11.26 22.19 -7.58
CA VAL A 33 -11.09 22.62 -8.98
C VAL A 33 -9.73 23.28 -9.18
N THR A 34 -9.35 24.22 -8.30
CA THR A 34 -8.04 24.89 -8.39
C THR A 34 -6.88 23.90 -8.34
N TYR A 35 -6.91 22.93 -7.43
CA TYR A 35 -5.93 21.84 -7.39
C TYR A 35 -5.85 21.09 -8.73
N ARG A 36 -7.00 20.66 -9.28
CA ARG A 36 -7.03 19.92 -10.55
C ARG A 36 -6.54 20.76 -11.72
N VAL A 37 -6.86 22.07 -11.77
CA VAL A 37 -6.34 22.98 -12.81
C VAL A 37 -4.81 23.09 -12.74
N ILE A 38 -4.24 23.26 -11.54
CA ILE A 38 -2.78 23.35 -11.35
C ILE A 38 -2.10 22.06 -11.81
N VAL A 39 -2.58 20.90 -11.37
CA VAL A 39 -2.00 19.60 -11.74
C VAL A 39 -2.12 19.35 -13.25
N THR A 40 -3.26 19.67 -13.86
CA THR A 40 -3.47 19.54 -15.31
C THR A 40 -2.52 20.44 -16.09
N ALA A 41 -2.38 21.71 -15.70
CA ALA A 41 -1.47 22.64 -16.36
C ALA A 41 0.00 22.18 -16.28
N TYR A 42 0.42 21.71 -15.11
CA TYR A 42 1.76 21.15 -14.90
C TYR A 42 2.03 19.95 -15.81
N ASN A 43 1.12 18.97 -15.83
CA ASN A 43 1.31 17.75 -16.63
C ASN A 43 1.29 18.05 -18.14
N LEU A 44 0.41 18.95 -18.60
CA LEU A 44 0.36 19.37 -20.01
C LEU A 44 1.62 20.11 -20.44
N GLY A 45 2.15 20.99 -19.59
CA GLY A 45 3.41 21.68 -19.85
C GLY A 45 4.56 20.70 -20.12
N TRP A 46 4.69 19.68 -19.26
CA TRP A 46 5.68 18.62 -19.46
C TRP A 46 5.38 17.74 -20.68
N LEU A 47 4.11 17.43 -20.96
CA LEU A 47 3.75 16.66 -22.15
C LEU A 47 4.17 17.38 -23.43
N PHE A 48 3.83 18.67 -23.56
CA PHE A 48 4.21 19.46 -24.74
C PHE A 48 5.71 19.65 -24.86
N TYR A 49 6.41 19.89 -23.75
CA TYR A 49 7.88 19.95 -23.75
C TYR A 49 8.50 18.64 -24.28
N ASN A 50 7.97 17.50 -23.87
CA ASN A 50 8.47 16.20 -24.34
C ASN A 50 8.09 15.89 -25.79
N MET A 51 6.90 16.30 -26.24
CA MET A 51 6.52 16.21 -27.65
C MET A 51 7.45 17.05 -28.53
N TYR A 52 7.83 18.24 -28.06
CA TYR A 52 8.79 19.11 -28.74
C TYR A 52 10.18 18.47 -28.83
N LEU A 53 10.67 17.87 -27.75
CA LEU A 53 12.01 17.26 -27.73
C LEU A 53 12.13 15.95 -28.51
N PHE A 54 11.17 15.04 -28.37
CA PHE A 54 11.30 13.65 -28.83
C PHE A 54 10.44 13.31 -30.06
N GLY A 55 9.57 14.23 -30.48
CA GLY A 55 8.71 14.06 -31.67
C GLY A 55 7.90 12.77 -31.64
N ALA A 56 7.77 12.11 -32.81
CA ALA A 56 6.99 10.89 -32.95
C ALA A 56 7.54 9.70 -32.15
N LYS A 57 8.86 9.63 -31.92
CA LYS A 57 9.49 8.55 -31.16
C LYS A 57 9.08 8.55 -29.69
N LEU A 58 8.51 9.64 -29.17
CA LEU A 58 7.88 9.66 -27.85
C LEU A 58 6.85 8.52 -27.71
N PHE A 59 6.04 8.29 -28.74
CA PHE A 59 4.89 7.38 -28.71
C PHE A 59 5.25 5.90 -28.86
N ILE A 60 6.52 5.51 -28.77
CA ILE A 60 6.88 4.08 -28.74
C ILE A 60 7.05 3.55 -27.32
N TYR A 61 7.31 4.42 -26.34
CA TYR A 61 7.63 4.02 -24.96
C TYR A 61 6.38 3.90 -24.09
N LEU A 62 6.28 2.80 -23.32
CA LEU A 62 5.18 2.52 -22.38
C LEU A 62 5.03 3.63 -21.34
N THR A 63 6.15 4.19 -20.86
CA THR A 63 6.15 5.33 -19.94
C THR A 63 5.40 6.52 -20.53
N ASN A 64 5.66 6.84 -21.81
CA ASN A 64 5.03 7.99 -22.45
C ASN A 64 3.56 7.72 -22.79
N TRP A 65 3.18 6.48 -23.16
CA TRP A 65 1.77 6.08 -23.25
C TRP A 65 1.04 6.30 -21.92
N THR A 66 1.65 5.84 -20.83
CA THR A 66 1.07 5.97 -19.49
C THR A 66 0.98 7.44 -19.07
N PHE A 67 2.01 8.24 -19.36
CA PHE A 67 1.99 9.68 -19.10
C PHE A 67 0.94 10.43 -19.94
N LEU A 68 0.72 10.02 -21.19
CA LEU A 68 -0.34 10.57 -22.04
C LEU A 68 -1.72 10.24 -21.48
N ILE A 69 -1.96 8.99 -21.07
CA ILE A 69 -3.24 8.59 -20.45
C ILE A 69 -3.48 9.34 -19.13
N LEU A 70 -2.43 9.57 -18.35
CA LEU A 70 -2.49 10.42 -17.15
C LEU A 70 -2.90 11.86 -17.47
N ASN A 71 -2.36 12.44 -18.54
CA ASN A 71 -2.73 13.77 -18.99
C ASN A 71 -4.19 13.83 -19.45
N ILE A 72 -4.63 12.84 -20.24
CA ILE A 72 -6.03 12.72 -20.67
C ILE A 72 -6.95 12.61 -19.44
N TYR A 73 -6.56 11.80 -18.46
CA TYR A 73 -7.28 11.70 -17.19
C TYR A 73 -7.46 13.06 -16.52
N PHE A 74 -6.36 13.78 -16.29
CA PHE A 74 -6.40 15.04 -15.54
C PHE A 74 -7.15 16.14 -16.28
N VAL A 75 -6.99 16.24 -17.61
CA VAL A 75 -7.82 17.15 -18.44
C VAL A 75 -9.29 16.85 -18.25
N TYR A 76 -9.68 15.58 -18.37
CA TYR A 76 -11.07 15.16 -18.23
C TYR A 76 -11.59 15.41 -16.80
N ALA A 77 -10.80 15.06 -15.78
CA ALA A 77 -11.11 15.28 -14.37
C ALA A 77 -11.36 16.77 -14.07
N THR A 78 -10.49 17.65 -14.58
CA THR A 78 -10.63 19.10 -14.47
C THR A 78 -11.89 19.58 -15.17
N THR A 79 -12.17 19.12 -16.39
CA THR A 79 -13.38 19.51 -17.12
C THR A 79 -14.64 19.15 -16.35
N LEU A 80 -14.73 17.93 -15.80
CA LEU A 80 -15.89 17.50 -15.00
C LEU A 80 -16.06 18.34 -13.73
N SER A 81 -14.97 18.63 -13.02
CA SER A 81 -15.01 19.46 -11.82
C SER A 81 -15.37 20.93 -12.12
N CYS A 82 -14.87 21.50 -13.23
CA CYS A 82 -15.25 22.84 -13.67
C CYS A 82 -16.74 22.93 -14.05
N ILE A 83 -17.27 21.92 -14.76
CA ILE A 83 -18.71 21.85 -15.08
C ILE A 83 -19.54 21.78 -13.80
N ALA A 84 -19.10 21.00 -12.80
CA ALA A 84 -19.78 20.92 -11.51
C ALA A 84 -19.78 22.28 -10.80
N LEU A 85 -18.64 22.99 -10.77
CA LEU A 85 -18.53 24.33 -10.18
C LEU A 85 -19.43 25.34 -10.89
N TYR A 86 -19.45 25.33 -12.22
CA TYR A 86 -20.33 26.21 -13.00
C TYR A 86 -21.81 25.99 -12.67
N LYS A 87 -22.23 24.72 -12.55
CA LYS A 87 -23.61 24.38 -12.17
C LYS A 87 -23.95 24.84 -10.76
N ASP A 88 -23.02 24.71 -9.82
CA ASP A 88 -23.22 25.15 -8.43
C ASP A 88 -23.38 26.68 -8.34
N VAL A 89 -22.48 27.44 -8.98
CA VAL A 89 -22.56 28.90 -9.05
C VAL A 89 -23.85 29.37 -9.73
N LYS A 90 -24.24 28.75 -10.85
CA LYS A 90 -25.50 29.07 -11.53
C LYS A 90 -26.70 28.87 -10.62
N LYS A 91 -26.75 27.75 -9.89
CA LYS A 91 -27.84 27.45 -8.95
C LYS A 91 -27.89 28.46 -7.80
N GLN A 92 -26.76 28.89 -7.27
CA GLN A 92 -26.70 29.93 -6.23
C GLN A 92 -27.21 31.28 -6.74
N ASN A 93 -26.81 31.69 -7.95
CA ASN A 93 -27.27 32.94 -8.55
C ASN A 93 -28.79 32.94 -8.82
N GLU A 94 -29.34 31.81 -9.30
CA GLU A 94 -30.80 31.66 -9.49
C GLU A 94 -31.57 31.72 -8.16
N ALA A 95 -31.02 31.14 -7.08
CA ALA A 95 -31.61 31.20 -5.75
C ALA A 95 -31.61 32.64 -5.17
N VAL A 96 -30.50 33.39 -5.36
CA VAL A 96 -30.41 34.80 -4.95
C VAL A 96 -31.37 35.67 -5.75
N SER A 97 -31.49 35.43 -7.06
CA SER A 97 -32.45 36.15 -7.92
C SER A 97 -33.90 35.92 -7.48
N LYS A 98 -34.27 34.68 -7.10
CA LYS A 98 -35.60 34.37 -6.57
C LYS A 98 -35.85 35.00 -5.20
N ALA A 99 -34.83 35.13 -4.35
CA ALA A 99 -34.95 35.78 -3.05
C ALA A 99 -35.07 37.32 -3.14
N SER A 100 -34.63 37.93 -4.25
CA SER A 100 -34.64 39.39 -4.46
C SER A 100 -35.85 39.89 -5.27
N GLY A 101 -36.66 39.00 -5.87
CA GLY A 101 -37.82 39.36 -6.69
C GLY A 101 -39.13 39.36 -5.91
N LYS A 102 -39.88 40.47 -5.98
CA LYS A 102 -41.30 40.53 -5.59
C LYS A 102 -42.13 39.73 -6.61
N ASP A 103 -42.38 38.46 -6.35
CA ASP A 103 -43.52 37.76 -6.93
C ASP A 103 -44.19 36.92 -5.83
N GLY A 104 -45.53 36.92 -5.83
CA GLY A 104 -46.39 36.30 -4.83
C GLY A 104 -46.26 34.78 -4.76
N PRO A 105 -47.04 34.11 -3.90
CA PRO A 105 -46.83 32.70 -3.56
C PRO A 105 -47.27 31.80 -4.72
N ASP A 106 -46.36 31.51 -5.64
CA ASP A 106 -46.52 30.39 -6.56
C ASP A 106 -46.24 29.09 -5.80
N GLU A 107 -47.34 28.37 -5.61
CA GLU A 107 -47.50 26.97 -5.23
C GLU A 107 -46.20 26.14 -5.22
N TYR A 108 -45.75 25.79 -4.01
CA TYR A 108 -44.75 24.75 -3.79
C TYR A 108 -45.32 23.42 -4.29
N ILE A 109 -45.00 23.05 -5.53
CA ILE A 109 -44.99 21.65 -5.94
C ILE A 109 -43.69 21.06 -5.40
N GLU A 110 -43.73 20.60 -4.15
CA GLU A 110 -42.83 19.56 -3.67
C GLU A 110 -43.04 18.31 -4.54
N THR A 111 -42.11 18.04 -5.44
CA THR A 111 -41.94 16.70 -6.00
C THR A 111 -40.48 16.30 -5.91
N GLY A 112 -40.19 15.47 -4.91
CA GLY A 112 -38.87 14.87 -4.73
C GLY A 112 -38.60 14.49 -3.28
N ASP A 113 -39.54 13.77 -2.68
CA ASP A 113 -39.44 13.17 -1.36
C ASP A 113 -38.10 12.40 -1.18
N ASP A 114 -37.20 12.98 -0.38
CA ASP A 114 -35.90 12.42 0.03
C ASP A 114 -36.05 11.49 1.26
N SER A 115 -37.27 10.96 1.52
CA SER A 115 -37.57 10.12 2.68
C SER A 115 -37.76 8.62 2.40
N ASN A 116 -37.58 8.13 1.18
CA ASN A 116 -37.56 6.67 0.92
C ASN A 116 -36.14 6.09 0.94
N ARG A 117 -35.52 6.16 2.12
CA ARG A 117 -34.21 5.53 2.41
C ARG A 117 -34.31 4.02 2.68
N THR A 118 -35.44 3.42 2.36
CA THR A 118 -35.73 1.99 2.53
C THR A 118 -36.25 1.44 1.21
N ASN A 119 -35.45 0.59 0.56
CA ASN A 119 -35.67 -0.12 -0.72
C ASN A 119 -35.14 0.53 -2.01
N ALA A 120 -33.95 1.14 -1.98
CA ALA A 120 -33.24 1.53 -3.20
C ALA A 120 -32.71 0.29 -3.95
N ARG A 121 -33.39 -0.13 -5.02
CA ARG A 121 -32.72 -0.89 -6.09
C ARG A 121 -31.57 0.00 -6.59
N GLU A 122 -30.33 -0.48 -6.54
CA GLU A 122 -29.15 0.26 -6.99
C GLU A 122 -29.22 0.57 -8.50
N VAL A 123 -29.81 1.70 -8.88
CA VAL A 123 -29.86 2.16 -10.28
C VAL A 123 -28.51 2.73 -10.70
N ASP A 124 -28.03 2.35 -11.88
CA ASP A 124 -26.82 2.91 -12.48
C ASP A 124 -27.11 4.29 -13.08
N ASN A 125 -26.57 5.33 -12.45
CA ASN A 125 -26.77 6.70 -12.91
C ASN A 125 -25.62 7.20 -13.80
N LEU A 126 -24.62 6.37 -14.12
CA LEU A 126 -23.48 6.82 -14.92
C LEU A 126 -23.78 6.85 -16.42
N ARG A 127 -23.52 8.00 -17.04
CA ARG A 127 -23.47 8.15 -18.51
C ARG A 127 -22.17 7.53 -19.07
N LEU A 128 -22.16 7.17 -20.36
CA LEU A 128 -21.00 6.56 -21.05
C LEU A 128 -19.68 7.29 -20.78
N HIS A 129 -19.73 8.62 -20.84
CA HIS A 129 -18.57 9.48 -20.66
C HIS A 129 -17.94 9.35 -19.24
N HIS A 130 -18.76 9.15 -18.19
CA HIS A 130 -18.26 8.85 -16.85
C HIS A 130 -17.61 7.46 -16.77
N LYS A 131 -18.13 6.48 -17.51
CA LYS A 131 -17.57 5.12 -17.56
C LYS A 131 -16.21 5.11 -18.25
N ILE A 132 -16.08 5.84 -19.35
CA ILE A 132 -14.80 6.04 -20.05
C ILE A 132 -13.79 6.74 -19.13
N PHE A 133 -14.21 7.83 -18.47
CA PHE A 133 -13.41 8.52 -17.47
C PHE A 133 -12.91 7.57 -16.36
N TRP A 134 -13.79 6.69 -15.88
CA TRP A 134 -13.45 5.72 -14.84
C TRP A 134 -12.42 4.67 -15.31
N VAL A 135 -12.54 4.15 -16.55
CA VAL A 135 -11.53 3.25 -17.15
C VAL A 135 -10.17 3.94 -17.19
N ILE A 136 -10.13 5.17 -17.70
CA ILE A 136 -8.90 5.97 -17.82
C ILE A 136 -8.26 6.18 -16.44
N TYR A 137 -9.06 6.53 -15.44
CA TYR A 137 -8.61 6.66 -14.05
C TYR A 137 -7.95 5.37 -13.52
N ILE A 138 -8.57 4.20 -13.72
CA ILE A 138 -8.06 2.91 -13.25
C ILE A 138 -6.72 2.57 -13.91
N ILE A 139 -6.62 2.80 -15.23
CA ILE A 139 -5.39 2.56 -15.98
C ILE A 139 -4.30 3.51 -15.46
N SER A 140 -4.55 4.82 -15.37
CA SER A 140 -3.59 5.80 -14.84
C SER A 140 -3.13 5.47 -13.42
N ALA A 141 -4.06 5.09 -12.55
CA ALA A 141 -3.81 4.74 -11.15
C ALA A 141 -2.89 3.52 -11.02
N THR A 142 -3.23 2.44 -11.73
CA THR A 142 -2.52 1.15 -11.61
C THR A 142 -1.20 1.19 -12.38
N ALA A 143 -1.21 1.71 -13.61
CA ALA A 143 -0.01 1.81 -14.45
C ALA A 143 0.98 2.83 -13.88
N GLY A 144 0.51 3.90 -13.22
CA GLY A 144 1.39 4.88 -12.56
C GLY A 144 2.31 4.23 -11.51
N LEU A 145 1.77 3.36 -10.64
CA LEU A 145 2.57 2.62 -9.65
C LEU A 145 3.60 1.70 -10.33
N TRP A 146 3.19 1.01 -11.39
CA TRP A 146 4.11 0.15 -12.13
C TRP A 146 5.23 0.94 -12.81
N ILE A 147 4.91 2.04 -13.51
CA ILE A 147 5.93 2.86 -14.17
C ILE A 147 6.94 3.39 -13.16
N THR A 148 6.48 3.80 -11.97
CA THR A 148 7.38 4.19 -10.89
C THR A 148 8.25 3.03 -10.44
N ALA A 149 7.66 1.90 -10.07
CA ALA A 149 8.42 0.75 -9.62
C ALA A 149 9.41 0.28 -10.68
N GLY A 150 8.94 -0.03 -11.90
CA GLY A 150 9.75 -0.57 -12.98
C GLY A 150 10.87 0.37 -13.44
N TYR A 151 10.63 1.69 -13.52
CA TYR A 151 11.70 2.60 -13.92
C TYR A 151 12.82 2.66 -12.88
N TRP A 152 12.46 2.92 -11.62
CA TRP A 152 13.45 3.11 -10.55
C TRP A 152 14.11 1.80 -10.09
N THR A 153 13.54 0.64 -10.42
CA THR A 153 14.13 -0.68 -10.10
C THR A 153 14.86 -1.33 -11.26
N ILE A 154 14.45 -1.10 -12.51
CA ILE A 154 14.96 -1.86 -13.67
C ILE A 154 15.66 -0.96 -14.70
N LEU A 155 15.25 0.31 -14.86
CA LEU A 155 15.66 1.14 -16.00
C LEU A 155 16.58 2.32 -15.64
N PHE A 156 16.69 2.68 -14.35
CA PHE A 156 17.40 3.89 -13.92
C PHE A 156 18.93 3.81 -14.01
N GLU A 157 19.51 2.62 -14.15
CA GLU A 157 20.94 2.28 -13.98
C GLU A 157 21.94 3.17 -14.74
N ASN A 158 21.51 3.92 -15.77
CA ASN A 158 22.37 4.85 -16.50
C ASN A 158 21.69 6.20 -16.83
N ASP A 159 20.63 6.55 -16.11
CA ASP A 159 19.91 7.81 -16.32
C ASP A 159 20.20 8.82 -15.21
N THR A 160 20.14 10.10 -15.55
CA THR A 160 20.31 11.17 -14.56
C THR A 160 19.00 11.42 -13.82
N VAL A 161 19.08 11.83 -12.55
CA VAL A 161 17.92 12.32 -11.80
C VAL A 161 17.56 13.72 -12.31
N GLY A 162 16.96 13.77 -13.50
CA GLY A 162 16.44 14.99 -14.10
C GLY A 162 14.98 15.24 -13.76
N ALA A 163 14.56 16.50 -13.80
CA ALA A 163 13.16 16.89 -13.55
C ALA A 163 12.18 16.14 -14.46
N ASN A 164 12.53 15.92 -15.73
CA ASN A 164 11.71 15.16 -16.68
C ASN A 164 11.50 13.70 -16.23
N ASN A 165 12.56 13.07 -15.73
CA ASN A 165 12.52 11.68 -15.29
C ASN A 165 11.69 11.56 -14.01
N ILE A 166 11.89 12.46 -13.04
CA ILE A 166 11.04 12.55 -11.85
C ILE A 166 9.57 12.74 -12.24
N THR A 167 9.27 13.63 -13.19
CA THR A 167 7.89 13.88 -13.62
C THR A 167 7.24 12.62 -14.19
N LYS A 168 7.86 11.99 -15.18
CA LYS A 168 7.26 10.83 -15.88
C LYS A 168 7.34 9.52 -15.12
N HIS A 169 8.26 9.40 -14.17
CA HIS A 169 8.51 8.13 -13.48
C HIS A 169 8.18 8.17 -11.99
N ALA A 170 8.04 9.33 -11.33
CA ALA A 170 7.66 9.39 -9.93
C ALA A 170 6.34 10.13 -9.72
N LEU A 171 6.25 11.36 -10.25
CA LEU A 171 5.10 12.24 -9.99
C LEU A 171 3.78 11.69 -10.54
N ASN A 172 3.82 10.86 -11.58
CA ASN A 172 2.64 10.14 -12.07
C ASN A 172 1.91 9.38 -10.96
N SER A 173 2.66 8.56 -10.21
CA SER A 173 2.09 7.81 -9.08
C SER A 173 1.66 8.72 -7.94
N VAL A 174 2.44 9.77 -7.63
CA VAL A 174 2.14 10.74 -6.57
C VAL A 174 0.82 11.47 -6.85
N PHE A 175 0.66 12.02 -8.05
CA PHE A 175 -0.57 12.72 -8.44
C PHE A 175 -1.79 11.80 -8.38
N MET A 176 -1.65 10.55 -8.82
CA MET A 176 -2.74 9.57 -8.76
C MET A 176 -3.09 9.21 -7.32
N VAL A 177 -2.11 9.03 -6.43
CA VAL A 177 -2.37 8.77 -5.00
C VAL A 177 -3.07 9.98 -4.36
N ILE A 178 -2.56 11.19 -4.56
CA ILE A 178 -3.17 12.42 -4.02
C ILE A 178 -4.60 12.58 -4.54
N ASP A 179 -4.81 12.50 -5.85
CA ASP A 179 -6.15 12.65 -6.43
C ASP A 179 -7.10 11.54 -5.97
N THR A 180 -6.61 10.33 -5.68
CA THR A 180 -7.43 9.28 -5.06
C THR A 180 -7.90 9.64 -3.67
N PHE A 181 -7.02 10.19 -2.82
CA PHE A 181 -7.41 10.62 -1.48
C PHE A 181 -8.35 11.82 -1.52
N LEU A 182 -8.14 12.77 -2.44
CA LEU A 182 -8.98 13.97 -2.56
C LEU A 182 -10.32 13.70 -3.25
N SER A 183 -10.36 12.81 -4.24
CA SER A 183 -11.57 12.45 -4.99
C SER A 183 -12.35 11.33 -4.31
N SER A 184 -13.57 11.13 -4.78
CA SER A 184 -14.48 10.09 -4.27
C SER A 184 -14.61 8.91 -5.23
N ILE A 185 -13.73 8.85 -6.26
CA ILE A 185 -13.82 7.86 -7.32
C ILE A 185 -13.63 6.46 -6.70
N PRO A 186 -14.56 5.52 -6.94
CA PRO A 186 -14.46 4.17 -6.41
C PRO A 186 -13.46 3.32 -7.22
N ILE A 187 -12.81 2.36 -6.57
CA ILE A 187 -12.04 1.31 -7.23
C ILE A 187 -12.58 -0.04 -6.76
N ARG A 188 -12.69 -0.98 -7.70
CA ARG A 188 -13.24 -2.31 -7.48
C ARG A 188 -12.18 -3.35 -7.75
N LEU A 189 -12.19 -4.44 -7.00
CA LEU A 189 -11.19 -5.50 -7.11
C LEU A 189 -11.04 -6.02 -8.54
N LEU A 190 -12.15 -6.26 -9.24
CA LEU A 190 -12.15 -6.83 -10.60
C LEU A 190 -11.63 -5.87 -11.68
N HIS A 191 -11.42 -4.59 -11.38
CA HIS A 191 -10.99 -3.61 -12.36
C HIS A 191 -9.51 -3.74 -12.77
N TRP A 192 -8.74 -4.61 -12.11
CA TRP A 192 -7.35 -4.92 -12.50
C TRP A 192 -7.25 -5.39 -13.96
N VAL A 193 -8.30 -6.02 -14.48
CA VAL A 193 -8.40 -6.50 -15.88
C VAL A 193 -8.24 -5.39 -16.92
N TYR A 194 -8.62 -4.15 -16.59
CA TYR A 194 -8.47 -3.01 -17.51
C TYR A 194 -7.01 -2.55 -17.60
N ALA A 195 -6.28 -2.62 -16.48
CA ALA A 195 -4.85 -2.40 -16.48
C ALA A 195 -4.12 -3.54 -17.23
N LEU A 196 -4.56 -4.80 -17.05
CA LEU A 196 -4.02 -5.94 -17.79
C LEU A 196 -4.23 -5.77 -19.30
N LEU A 197 -5.44 -5.44 -19.72
CA LEU A 197 -5.76 -5.22 -21.13
C LEU A 197 -4.89 -4.11 -21.73
N TYR A 198 -4.69 -3.01 -21.01
CA TYR A 198 -3.78 -1.94 -21.42
C TYR A 198 -2.33 -2.45 -21.63
N SER A 199 -1.80 -3.24 -20.68
CA SER A 199 -0.46 -3.82 -20.81
C SER A 199 -0.35 -4.78 -22.00
N VAL A 200 -1.37 -5.62 -22.23
CA VAL A 200 -1.42 -6.53 -23.39
C VAL A 200 -1.45 -5.74 -24.71
N ILE A 201 -2.26 -4.67 -24.80
CA ILE A 201 -2.32 -3.80 -25.98
C ILE A 201 -0.94 -3.20 -26.28
N TYR A 202 -0.21 -2.73 -25.27
CA TYR A 202 1.12 -2.20 -25.47
C TYR A 202 2.12 -3.27 -25.96
N ILE A 203 2.07 -4.48 -25.38
CA ILE A 203 2.93 -5.59 -25.82
C ILE A 203 2.65 -5.92 -27.29
N LEU A 204 1.37 -6.06 -27.68
CA LEU A 204 1.00 -6.28 -29.08
C LEU A 204 1.51 -5.16 -29.99
N PHE A 205 1.33 -3.90 -29.59
CA PHE A 205 1.91 -2.76 -30.32
C PHE A 205 3.43 -2.90 -30.47
N SER A 206 4.16 -3.25 -29.41
CA SER A 206 5.62 -3.37 -29.46
C SER A 206 6.09 -4.49 -30.40
N VAL A 207 5.35 -5.60 -30.47
CA VAL A 207 5.62 -6.70 -31.41
C VAL A 207 5.38 -6.24 -32.84
N PHE A 208 4.24 -5.61 -33.14
CA PHE A 208 3.96 -5.09 -34.47
C PHE A 208 4.94 -3.99 -34.90
N TYR A 209 5.33 -3.12 -33.97
CA TYR A 209 6.34 -2.08 -34.22
C TYR A 209 7.69 -2.70 -34.60
N TRP A 210 8.10 -3.75 -33.90
CA TRP A 210 9.32 -4.49 -34.21
C TRP A 210 9.23 -5.23 -35.55
N LEU A 211 8.11 -5.92 -35.83
CA LEU A 211 7.87 -6.60 -37.11
C LEU A 211 7.89 -5.62 -38.30
N ALA A 212 7.51 -4.37 -38.08
CA ALA A 212 7.58 -3.30 -39.08
C ALA A 212 8.98 -2.68 -39.23
N GLY A 213 10.01 -3.22 -38.57
CA GLY A 213 11.39 -2.71 -38.62
C GLY A 213 11.61 -1.47 -37.73
N GLY A 214 10.77 -1.26 -36.72
CA GLY A 214 10.87 -0.13 -35.80
C GLY A 214 12.15 -0.12 -34.97
N THR A 215 12.65 1.08 -34.67
CA THR A 215 13.89 1.30 -33.90
C THR A 215 13.66 2.21 -32.69
N ASN A 216 14.50 2.15 -31.67
CA ASN A 216 14.49 3.17 -30.60
C ASN A 216 15.16 4.49 -31.04
N ASN A 217 15.30 5.42 -30.10
CA ASN A 217 15.97 6.71 -30.30
C ASN A 217 17.45 6.60 -30.70
N GLN A 218 18.09 5.47 -30.42
CA GLN A 218 19.50 5.20 -30.76
C GLN A 218 19.64 4.39 -32.06
N GLY A 219 18.53 4.13 -32.77
CA GLY A 219 18.55 3.31 -33.99
C GLY A 219 18.65 1.80 -33.75
N LYS A 220 18.60 1.32 -32.50
CA LYS A 220 18.65 -0.12 -32.20
C LYS A 220 17.30 -0.79 -32.51
N PRO A 221 17.28 -2.08 -32.93
CA PRO A 221 16.10 -2.79 -33.43
C PRO A 221 15.18 -3.30 -32.30
N TYR A 222 14.98 -2.51 -31.25
CA TYR A 222 14.12 -2.81 -30.11
C TYR A 222 13.74 -1.53 -29.39
N ILE A 223 12.59 -1.49 -28.71
CA ILE A 223 12.18 -0.33 -27.89
C ILE A 223 12.95 -0.31 -26.56
N TYR A 224 12.85 -1.43 -25.83
CA TYR A 224 13.60 -1.72 -24.61
C TYR A 224 14.51 -2.91 -24.87
N SER A 225 15.70 -2.95 -24.29
CA SER A 225 16.60 -4.10 -24.41
C SER A 225 15.93 -5.40 -23.94
N ALA A 226 15.13 -5.31 -22.87
CA ALA A 226 14.31 -6.41 -22.37
C ALA A 226 13.25 -6.90 -23.38
N LEU A 227 12.83 -6.08 -24.34
CA LEU A 227 11.88 -6.45 -25.41
C LEU A 227 12.58 -6.60 -26.76
N ASN A 228 13.83 -7.06 -26.78
CA ASN A 228 14.49 -7.41 -28.03
C ASN A 228 13.96 -8.75 -28.54
N TYR A 229 12.96 -8.69 -29.42
CA TYR A 229 12.32 -9.89 -29.98
C TYR A 229 13.24 -10.71 -30.91
N GLY A 230 14.34 -10.13 -31.41
CA GLY A 230 15.33 -10.85 -32.21
C GLY A 230 16.24 -11.76 -31.39
N ASP A 231 16.39 -11.48 -30.09
CA ASP A 231 17.15 -12.27 -29.12
C ASP A 231 16.43 -12.19 -27.77
N PHE A 232 15.30 -12.90 -27.69
CA PHE A 232 14.36 -12.79 -26.57
C PHE A 232 14.55 -13.94 -25.58
N PRO A 233 15.16 -13.70 -24.40
CA PRO A 233 15.41 -14.76 -23.43
C PRO A 233 14.10 -15.34 -22.89
N THR A 234 14.04 -16.66 -22.73
CA THR A 234 12.88 -17.35 -22.11
C THR A 234 12.62 -16.82 -20.69
N THR A 235 13.68 -16.45 -19.97
CA THR A 235 13.60 -15.83 -18.64
C THR A 235 12.78 -14.53 -18.67
N THR A 236 13.01 -13.66 -19.66
CA THR A 236 12.25 -12.41 -19.82
C THR A 236 10.78 -12.68 -20.12
N ALA A 237 10.47 -13.68 -20.96
CA ALA A 237 9.10 -14.10 -21.22
C ALA A 237 8.37 -14.54 -19.94
N ILE A 238 9.02 -15.37 -19.12
CA ILE A 238 8.48 -15.85 -17.84
C ILE A 238 8.26 -14.67 -16.90
N LEU A 239 9.24 -13.78 -16.75
CA LEU A 239 9.13 -12.60 -15.88
C LEU A 239 7.99 -11.66 -16.32
N MET A 240 7.77 -11.50 -17.62
CA MET A 240 6.63 -10.73 -18.14
C MET A 240 5.29 -11.38 -17.78
N VAL A 241 5.16 -12.71 -17.89
CA VAL A 241 3.93 -13.41 -17.50
C VAL A 241 3.67 -13.29 -16.00
N VAL A 242 4.72 -13.48 -15.18
CA VAL A 242 4.64 -13.27 -13.72
C VAL A 242 4.24 -11.84 -13.40
N PHE A 243 4.81 -10.85 -14.09
CA PHE A 243 4.44 -9.46 -13.92
C PHE A 243 2.95 -9.21 -14.21
N LEU A 244 2.45 -9.69 -15.34
CA LEU A 244 1.06 -9.46 -15.76
C LEU A 244 0.03 -10.17 -14.88
N LEU A 245 0.32 -11.40 -14.42
CA LEU A 245 -0.63 -12.23 -13.69
C LEU A 245 -0.51 -12.17 -12.18
N VAL A 246 0.61 -11.66 -11.65
CA VAL A 246 0.87 -11.59 -10.20
C VAL A 246 1.12 -10.16 -9.76
N VAL A 247 2.16 -9.51 -10.31
CA VAL A 247 2.57 -8.17 -9.84
C VAL A 247 1.50 -7.12 -10.13
N LEU A 248 0.94 -7.12 -11.34
CA LEU A 248 -0.08 -6.14 -11.74
C LEU A 248 -1.37 -6.24 -10.89
N PRO A 249 -1.96 -7.43 -10.64
CA PRO A 249 -3.05 -7.58 -9.66
C PRO A 249 -2.69 -7.10 -8.25
N ILE A 250 -1.45 -7.34 -7.79
CA ILE A 250 -0.99 -6.86 -6.47
C ILE A 250 -0.94 -5.33 -6.44
N LEU A 251 -0.41 -4.67 -7.48
CA LEU A 251 -0.39 -3.21 -7.57
C LEU A 251 -1.81 -2.64 -7.57
N HIS A 252 -2.74 -3.28 -8.28
CA HIS A 252 -4.15 -2.89 -8.27
C HIS A 252 -4.78 -3.10 -6.89
N LEU A 253 -4.44 -4.19 -6.19
CA LEU A 253 -4.92 -4.47 -4.83
C LEU A 253 -4.42 -3.43 -3.82
N ILE A 254 -3.15 -3.01 -3.94
CA ILE A 254 -2.60 -1.91 -3.13
C ILE A 254 -3.45 -0.66 -3.32
N TYR A 255 -3.74 -0.31 -4.58
CA TYR A 255 -4.51 0.88 -4.91
C TYR A 255 -5.98 0.79 -4.47
N PHE A 256 -6.60 -0.39 -4.61
CA PHE A 256 -7.91 -0.69 -4.00
C PHE A 256 -7.87 -0.49 -2.48
N GLY A 257 -6.83 -0.99 -1.81
CA GLY A 257 -6.58 -0.77 -0.38
C GLY A 257 -6.51 0.71 -0.01
N LEU A 258 -5.83 1.54 -0.81
CA LEU A 258 -5.78 3.00 -0.61
C LEU A 258 -7.18 3.63 -0.68
N THR A 259 -8.05 3.20 -1.60
CA THR A 259 -9.44 3.71 -1.66
C THR A 259 -10.27 3.31 -0.44
N LYS A 260 -10.10 2.08 0.07
CA LYS A 260 -10.78 1.65 1.29
C LYS A 260 -10.25 2.39 2.52
N LEU A 261 -8.96 2.66 2.56
CA LEU A 261 -8.33 3.47 3.60
C LEU A 261 -8.88 4.91 3.59
N ARG A 262 -8.96 5.55 2.41
CA ARG A 262 -9.61 6.85 2.25
C ARG A 262 -11.06 6.83 2.71
N ASP A 263 -11.86 5.88 2.24
CA ASP A 263 -13.28 5.79 2.58
C ASP A 263 -13.48 5.53 4.08
N TYR A 264 -12.58 4.76 4.70
CA TYR A 264 -12.53 4.56 6.14
C TYR A 264 -12.23 5.85 6.89
N PHE A 265 -11.24 6.64 6.45
CA PHE A 265 -10.98 7.96 7.05
C PHE A 265 -12.19 8.89 6.93
N TYR A 266 -12.87 8.88 5.79
CA TYR A 266 -14.06 9.71 5.57
C TYR A 266 -15.23 9.29 6.47
N LYS A 267 -15.59 8.01 6.48
CA LYS A 267 -16.69 7.46 7.31
C LYS A 267 -16.47 7.67 8.81
N LYS A 268 -15.21 7.82 9.23
CA LYS A 268 -14.81 7.92 10.64
C LYS A 268 -14.35 9.32 11.09
N GLY A 269 -14.31 10.33 10.20
CA GLY A 269 -13.98 11.74 10.51
C GLY A 269 -15.23 12.58 10.77
N ASN A 270 -15.27 13.61 11.64
CA ASN A 270 -14.29 14.64 12.01
C ASN A 270 -13.38 14.33 13.20
N LEU A 271 -12.07 14.65 13.10
CA LEU A 271 -11.00 14.83 14.13
C LEU A 271 -10.79 13.74 15.22
N LYS A 272 -11.79 12.92 15.55
CA LYS A 272 -11.81 11.90 16.61
C LYS A 272 -10.98 10.66 16.28
N MET A 273 -10.57 10.45 15.02
CA MET A 273 -9.71 9.33 14.65
C MET A 273 -8.22 9.67 14.83
N CYS A 274 -7.77 10.83 14.34
CA CYS A 274 -6.40 11.30 14.61
C CYS A 274 -6.17 11.36 16.14
N GLY A 275 -7.11 11.94 16.89
CA GLY A 275 -7.06 11.94 18.36
C GLY A 275 -7.26 10.58 19.06
N ARG A 276 -7.60 9.49 18.34
CA ARG A 276 -7.65 8.12 18.90
C ARG A 276 -6.40 7.32 18.56
N GLU A 277 -5.93 7.41 17.32
CA GLU A 277 -4.72 6.72 16.83
C GLU A 277 -3.44 7.30 17.48
N PHE A 278 -3.36 8.62 17.63
CA PHE A 278 -2.22 9.34 18.23
C PHE A 278 -2.30 9.49 19.76
N ARG A 279 -3.12 8.68 20.44
CA ARG A 279 -3.15 8.69 21.92
C ARG A 279 -1.86 8.08 22.47
N LEU A 280 -1.33 8.64 23.55
CA LEU A 280 -0.16 8.10 24.27
C LEU A 280 -0.30 6.62 24.65
N ARG A 281 -1.52 6.12 24.88
CA ARG A 281 -1.74 4.69 25.16
C ARG A 281 -1.42 3.79 23.96
N ASN A 282 -1.72 4.23 22.75
CA ASN A 282 -1.42 3.49 21.53
C ASN A 282 0.08 3.45 21.27
N PHE A 283 0.80 4.52 21.62
CA PHE A 283 2.27 4.51 21.70
C PHE A 283 2.73 3.44 22.69
N LYS A 284 2.15 3.34 23.89
CA LYS A 284 2.52 2.32 24.90
C LYS A 284 2.00 0.90 24.61
N PHE A 285 1.76 0.56 23.34
CA PHE A 285 1.28 -0.76 22.90
C PHE A 285 0.05 -1.23 23.68
N TRP A 286 -0.92 -0.35 23.91
CA TRP A 286 -2.19 -0.70 24.56
C TRP A 286 -3.12 -1.41 23.58
N HIS A 287 -3.71 -2.54 23.98
CA HIS A 287 -4.74 -3.22 23.18
C HIS A 287 -5.77 -3.93 24.07
N PRO A 288 -7.08 -3.85 23.76
CA PRO A 288 -8.12 -4.43 24.60
C PRO A 288 -8.29 -5.95 24.45
N ILE A 289 -7.71 -6.56 23.40
CA ILE A 289 -7.90 -7.98 23.07
C ILE A 289 -6.55 -8.65 22.78
N TYR A 290 -6.08 -9.54 23.66
CA TYR A 290 -4.80 -10.23 23.45
C TYR A 290 -4.90 -11.38 22.43
N ARG A 291 -6.09 -11.99 22.26
CA ARG A 291 -6.29 -13.13 21.32
C ARG A 291 -5.95 -12.77 19.87
N GLU A 292 -6.09 -11.50 19.49
CA GLU A 292 -5.75 -11.03 18.15
C GLU A 292 -4.27 -11.20 17.79
N PHE A 293 -3.40 -11.34 18.79
CA PHE A 293 -1.97 -11.59 18.58
C PHE A 293 -1.64 -13.07 18.32
N CYS A 294 -2.57 -13.98 18.60
CA CYS A 294 -2.38 -15.43 18.51
C CYS A 294 -3.19 -16.06 17.36
N GLU A 295 -4.25 -15.40 16.91
CA GLU A 295 -5.27 -15.95 16.01
C GLU A 295 -5.28 -15.30 14.62
N SER A 296 -5.76 -16.06 13.63
CA SER A 296 -5.99 -15.59 12.27
C SER A 296 -7.41 -15.07 12.09
N ARG A 297 -7.57 -14.05 11.23
CA ARG A 297 -8.88 -13.57 10.78
C ARG A 297 -9.55 -14.52 9.77
N TRP A 298 -8.78 -15.42 9.15
CA TRP A 298 -9.19 -16.21 7.97
C TRP A 298 -9.14 -17.71 8.20
N LEU A 299 -8.09 -18.17 8.86
CA LEU A 299 -7.78 -19.59 9.00
C LEU A 299 -8.19 -20.10 10.38
N SER A 300 -8.53 -21.39 10.46
CA SER A 300 -8.68 -22.05 11.76
C SER A 300 -7.34 -22.07 12.49
N LEU A 301 -7.38 -22.01 13.83
CA LEU A 301 -6.17 -21.95 14.65
C LEU A 301 -5.15 -23.08 14.35
N PRO A 302 -5.54 -24.35 14.12
CA PRO A 302 -4.59 -25.39 13.73
C PRO A 302 -3.89 -25.14 12.39
N VAL A 303 -4.63 -24.65 11.38
CA VAL A 303 -4.08 -24.35 10.05
C VAL A 303 -3.14 -23.14 10.12
N PHE A 304 -3.51 -22.13 10.90
CA PHE A 304 -2.66 -20.96 11.10
C PHE A 304 -1.35 -21.29 11.82
N VAL A 305 -1.41 -22.17 12.84
CA VAL A 305 -0.21 -22.69 13.52
C VAL A 305 0.68 -23.47 12.54
N ALA A 306 0.11 -24.32 11.69
CA ALA A 306 0.88 -25.06 10.68
C ALA A 306 1.60 -24.14 9.70
N TYR A 307 0.92 -23.10 9.19
CA TYR A 307 1.55 -22.05 8.37
C TYR A 307 2.74 -21.39 9.08
N ARG A 308 2.55 -20.93 10.32
CA ARG A 308 3.59 -20.25 11.09
C ARG A 308 4.79 -21.16 11.38
N LEU A 309 4.55 -22.45 11.65
CA LEU A 309 5.60 -23.46 11.82
C LEU A 309 6.44 -23.63 10.55
N ILE A 310 5.80 -23.74 9.38
CA ILE A 310 6.50 -23.88 8.08
C ILE A 310 7.38 -22.65 7.81
N VAL A 311 6.82 -21.44 7.98
CA VAL A 311 7.56 -20.20 7.75
C VAL A 311 8.70 -20.04 8.76
N THR A 312 8.50 -20.41 10.02
CA THR A 312 9.55 -20.37 11.05
C THR A 312 10.67 -21.34 10.72
N ALA A 313 10.35 -22.59 10.36
CA ALA A 313 11.36 -23.59 9.98
C ALA A 313 12.17 -23.16 8.76
N TYR A 314 11.52 -22.61 7.73
CA TYR A 314 12.19 -22.07 6.55
C TYR A 314 13.18 -20.96 6.90
N ASN A 315 12.73 -19.95 7.67
CA ASN A 315 13.57 -18.80 8.02
C ASN A 315 14.75 -19.21 8.93
N LEU A 316 14.51 -20.12 9.88
CA LEU A 316 15.58 -20.64 10.75
C LEU A 316 16.62 -21.45 9.98
N GLY A 317 16.19 -22.26 9.01
CA GLY A 317 17.11 -23.00 8.13
C GLY A 317 18.06 -22.06 7.38
N TRP A 318 17.51 -21.00 6.78
CA TRP A 318 18.30 -19.98 6.10
C TRP A 318 19.18 -19.17 7.04
N LEU A 319 18.70 -18.82 8.24
CA LEU A 319 19.50 -18.11 9.23
C LEU A 319 20.69 -18.98 9.68
N GLY A 320 20.46 -20.26 9.95
CA GLY A 320 21.52 -21.21 10.32
C GLY A 320 22.56 -21.38 9.21
N TYR A 321 22.13 -21.54 7.96
CA TYR A 321 23.03 -21.58 6.80
C TYR A 321 23.89 -20.31 6.70
N ASN A 322 23.28 -19.13 6.86
CA ASN A 322 23.99 -17.86 6.78
C ASN A 322 25.01 -17.66 7.91
N ILE A 323 24.67 -18.07 9.13
CA ILE A 323 25.62 -18.05 10.26
C ILE A 323 26.78 -19.00 10.00
N TYR A 324 26.51 -20.19 9.46
CA TYR A 324 27.54 -21.17 9.12
C TYR A 324 28.51 -20.66 8.05
N VAL A 325 28.01 -20.00 7.00
CA VAL A 325 28.84 -19.52 5.88
C VAL A 325 29.58 -18.21 6.19
N ALA A 326 28.90 -17.21 6.75
CA ALA A 326 29.44 -15.86 6.89
C ALA A 326 30.00 -15.54 8.29
N GLY A 327 29.78 -16.40 9.29
CA GLY A 327 30.29 -16.21 10.65
C GLY A 327 29.87 -14.88 11.28
N ALA A 328 30.80 -14.23 11.99
CA ALA A 328 30.52 -12.99 12.74
C ALA A 328 30.24 -11.78 11.84
N LYS A 329 30.82 -11.73 10.64
CA LYS A 329 30.63 -10.61 9.70
C LYS A 329 29.19 -10.50 9.18
N LEU A 330 28.40 -11.58 9.27
CA LEU A 330 26.97 -11.55 9.00
C LEU A 330 26.27 -10.40 9.76
N PHE A 331 26.66 -10.15 11.00
CA PHE A 331 25.99 -9.18 11.88
C PHE A 331 26.42 -7.73 11.65
N ILE A 332 27.16 -7.40 10.59
CA ILE A 332 27.43 -5.99 10.24
C ILE A 332 26.34 -5.42 9.33
N PHE A 333 25.62 -6.27 8.57
CA PHE A 333 24.67 -5.81 7.56
C PHE A 333 23.25 -5.60 8.12
N LEU A 334 22.63 -4.48 7.77
CA LEU A 334 21.25 -4.11 8.12
C LEU A 334 20.22 -5.16 7.68
N THR A 335 20.42 -5.74 6.49
CA THR A 335 19.57 -6.78 5.92
C THR A 335 19.56 -8.02 6.80
N ASN A 336 20.72 -8.40 7.33
CA ASN A 336 20.85 -9.52 8.27
C ASN A 336 20.29 -9.19 9.65
N TRP A 337 20.44 -7.95 10.15
CA TRP A 337 19.76 -7.51 11.39
C TRP A 337 18.24 -7.63 11.25
N THR A 338 17.69 -7.14 10.13
CA THR A 338 16.25 -7.20 9.86
C THR A 338 15.78 -8.64 9.72
N PHE A 339 16.55 -9.49 9.04
CA PHE A 339 16.25 -10.92 8.89
C PHE A 339 16.31 -11.68 10.22
N LEU A 340 17.24 -11.33 11.11
CA LEU A 340 17.32 -11.87 12.47
C LEU A 340 16.08 -11.47 13.30
N ILE A 341 15.70 -10.20 13.28
CA ILE A 341 14.51 -9.70 13.98
C ILE A 341 13.24 -10.40 13.47
N LEU A 342 13.13 -10.60 12.15
CA LEU A 342 12.05 -11.36 11.52
C LEU A 342 12.00 -12.82 12.01
N ASN A 343 13.16 -13.48 12.15
CA ASN A 343 13.23 -14.83 12.71
C ASN A 343 12.76 -14.88 14.17
N ILE A 344 13.22 -13.92 14.99
CA ILE A 344 12.79 -13.79 16.39
C ILE A 344 11.27 -13.59 16.45
N TYR A 345 10.72 -12.73 15.58
CA TYR A 345 9.28 -12.52 15.44
C TYR A 345 8.55 -13.84 15.16
N PHE A 346 8.94 -14.57 14.13
CA PHE A 346 8.23 -15.79 13.71
C PHE A 346 8.30 -16.89 14.77
N VAL A 347 9.44 -17.07 15.45
CA VAL A 347 9.56 -18.00 16.59
C VAL A 347 8.58 -17.61 17.71
N PHE A 348 8.52 -16.33 18.05
CA PHE A 348 7.64 -15.83 19.10
C PHE A 348 6.16 -15.97 18.69
N ALA A 349 5.82 -15.61 17.46
CA ALA A 349 4.48 -15.71 16.87
C ALA A 349 3.97 -17.16 16.87
N THR A 350 4.82 -18.09 16.44
CA THR A 350 4.54 -19.52 16.44
C THR A 350 4.32 -20.04 17.86
N THR A 351 5.16 -19.62 18.81
CA THR A 351 5.04 -20.02 20.22
C THR A 351 3.71 -19.58 20.81
N LEU A 352 3.32 -18.31 20.61
CA LEU A 352 2.04 -17.78 21.10
C LEU A 352 0.83 -18.52 20.48
N SER A 353 0.84 -18.76 19.17
CA SER A 353 -0.23 -19.50 18.49
C SER A 353 -0.31 -20.97 18.94
N CYS A 354 0.83 -21.63 19.20
CA CYS A 354 0.88 -22.99 19.76
C CYS A 354 0.29 -23.04 21.18
N ILE A 355 0.64 -22.08 22.04
CA ILE A 355 0.06 -21.96 23.39
C ILE A 355 -1.45 -21.79 23.32
N ALA A 356 -1.93 -20.89 22.45
CA ALA A 356 -3.36 -20.69 22.24
C ALA A 356 -4.07 -21.97 21.76
N LEU A 357 -3.46 -22.72 20.83
CA LEU A 357 -4.00 -24.00 20.35
C LEU A 357 -4.07 -25.05 21.46
N HIS A 358 -3.02 -25.14 22.29
CA HIS A 358 -2.98 -26.04 23.43
C HIS A 358 -4.08 -25.72 24.45
N GLN A 359 -4.25 -24.44 24.79
CA GLN A 359 -5.29 -23.98 25.71
C GLN A 359 -6.70 -24.29 25.17
N ASN A 360 -6.95 -24.04 23.88
CA ASN A 360 -8.24 -24.33 23.23
C ASN A 360 -8.56 -25.85 23.29
N ARG A 361 -7.59 -26.70 22.97
CA ARG A 361 -7.74 -28.17 23.11
C ARG A 361 -7.98 -28.62 24.55
N LYS A 362 -7.35 -27.97 25.54
CA LYS A 362 -7.56 -28.26 26.96
C LYS A 362 -8.98 -27.92 27.40
N MET A 363 -9.54 -26.80 26.93
CA MET A 363 -10.92 -26.40 27.22
C MET A 363 -11.93 -27.38 26.62
N LEU A 364 -11.72 -27.83 25.38
CA LEU A 364 -12.59 -28.83 24.71
C LEU A 364 -12.60 -30.20 25.40
N LYS A 365 -11.56 -30.54 26.17
CA LYS A 365 -11.44 -31.80 26.91
C LYS A 365 -12.06 -31.75 28.33
N ARG A 366 -12.52 -30.59 28.79
CA ARG A 366 -13.18 -30.48 30.11
C ARG A 366 -14.61 -31.03 30.00
N PRO A 367 -15.06 -31.93 30.89
CA PRO A 367 -16.44 -32.41 30.88
C PRO A 367 -17.41 -31.25 31.11
N ALA A 368 -18.54 -31.25 30.39
CA ALA A 368 -19.58 -30.23 30.53
C ALA A 368 -20.05 -30.16 32.00
N PRO A 369 -20.23 -28.96 32.59
CA PRO A 369 -20.74 -28.86 33.95
C PRO A 369 -22.13 -29.49 34.03
N MET A 370 -22.35 -30.36 35.02
CA MET A 370 -23.67 -30.92 35.29
C MET A 370 -24.67 -29.79 35.51
N ARG A 371 -25.79 -29.88 34.80
CA ARG A 371 -26.92 -28.95 34.84
C ARG A 371 -27.59 -29.06 36.21
N GLY A 372 -27.11 -28.29 37.19
CA GLY A 372 -27.62 -28.39 38.56
C GLY A 372 -26.86 -27.56 39.59
N SER A 373 -26.49 -26.32 39.27
CA SER A 373 -26.11 -25.30 40.25
C SER A 373 -26.14 -23.95 39.54
N GLN A 374 -26.76 -22.95 40.13
CA GLN A 374 -26.94 -21.63 39.54
C GLN A 374 -25.58 -21.02 39.17
N ALA A 375 -25.27 -20.98 37.87
CA ALA A 375 -24.08 -20.33 37.35
C ALA A 375 -24.37 -18.83 37.17
N GLY A 376 -23.76 -18.01 38.04
CA GLY A 376 -23.48 -16.61 37.73
C GLY A 376 -22.54 -16.49 36.51
N PRO A 377 -22.41 -15.30 35.92
CA PRO A 377 -21.63 -15.11 34.71
C PRO A 377 -20.17 -15.51 34.93
N VAL A 378 -19.66 -16.25 33.95
CA VAL A 378 -18.33 -16.86 33.86
C VAL A 378 -17.22 -15.87 34.21
N GLU A 379 -16.58 -16.06 35.37
CA GLU A 379 -15.26 -15.50 35.67
C GLU A 379 -14.23 -16.17 34.75
N ASP A 380 -13.82 -15.44 33.72
CA ASP A 380 -12.55 -15.71 33.04
C ASP A 380 -11.43 -15.53 34.09
N LEU A 381 -10.72 -16.61 34.39
CA LEU A 381 -9.60 -16.68 35.33
C LEU A 381 -8.62 -15.50 35.16
N GLU A 382 -8.79 -14.50 36.02
CA GLU A 382 -7.79 -13.48 36.32
C GLU A 382 -6.59 -14.15 36.99
N MET A 383 -5.41 -14.04 36.37
CA MET A 383 -4.14 -14.07 37.08
C MET A 383 -3.53 -12.66 37.01
N GLY A 384 -4.01 -11.79 37.89
CA GLY A 384 -3.56 -10.43 38.17
C GLY A 384 -4.28 -9.94 39.44
N PRO A 385 -3.69 -9.06 40.27
CA PRO A 385 -4.21 -8.82 41.61
C PRO A 385 -5.52 -8.04 41.54
N GLY A 386 -6.56 -8.59 42.16
CA GLY A 386 -7.87 -7.97 42.27
C GLY A 386 -7.81 -6.70 43.11
N ASP A 387 -8.51 -5.67 42.64
CA ASP A 387 -8.93 -4.56 43.49
C ASP A 387 -10.38 -4.21 43.13
N ASN A 388 -11.27 -4.52 44.08
CA ASN A 388 -12.70 -4.28 43.99
C ASN A 388 -12.98 -2.80 44.24
N SER A 389 -13.44 -2.06 43.22
CA SER A 389 -14.17 -0.81 43.47
C SER A 389 -15.28 -0.56 42.45
N ASN A 390 -16.46 -0.30 43.01
CA ASN A 390 -17.74 -0.11 42.35
C ASN A 390 -17.78 1.16 41.48
N GLY A 391 -18.46 1.06 40.33
CA GLY A 391 -19.32 2.10 39.78
C GLY A 391 -18.67 3.30 39.08
N ALA A 392 -19.12 3.56 37.85
CA ALA A 392 -18.99 4.82 37.11
C ALA A 392 -17.59 5.20 36.59
N ASN A 393 -16.99 4.30 35.81
CA ASN A 393 -16.16 4.58 34.61
C ASN A 393 -15.62 3.22 34.16
N ALA A 394 -16.15 2.65 33.07
CA ALA A 394 -15.53 1.47 32.47
C ALA A 394 -14.15 1.88 31.93
N ARG A 395 -13.12 1.83 32.79
CA ARG A 395 -11.73 2.03 32.41
C ARG A 395 -11.41 0.92 31.42
N GLU A 396 -11.21 1.27 30.15
CA GLU A 396 -10.76 0.32 29.13
C GLU A 396 -9.43 -0.31 29.61
N VAL A 397 -9.47 -1.57 30.05
CA VAL A 397 -8.31 -2.29 30.62
C VAL A 397 -7.36 -2.73 29.50
N ASP A 398 -6.05 -2.60 29.72
CA ASP A 398 -5.04 -3.13 28.80
C ASP A 398 -4.95 -4.65 28.94
N ALA A 399 -5.32 -5.39 27.90
CA ALA A 399 -5.25 -6.85 27.92
C ALA A 399 -3.82 -7.38 27.64
N LEU A 400 -2.89 -6.53 27.19
CA LEU A 400 -1.55 -6.95 26.81
C LEU A 400 -0.57 -6.95 27.99
N ARG A 401 -0.06 -8.13 28.31
CA ARG A 401 1.12 -8.29 29.17
C ARG A 401 2.41 -7.83 28.47
N TRP A 402 3.46 -7.58 29.24
CA TRP A 402 4.75 -7.06 28.75
C TRP A 402 5.33 -7.85 27.56
N HIS A 403 5.24 -9.18 27.57
CA HIS A 403 5.74 -10.03 26.48
C HIS A 403 4.95 -9.85 25.18
N HIS A 404 3.64 -9.59 25.25
CA HIS A 404 2.85 -9.26 24.06
C HIS A 404 3.22 -7.90 23.48
N LYS A 405 3.60 -6.94 24.33
CA LYS A 405 4.06 -5.62 23.87
C LYS A 405 5.41 -5.70 23.16
N ILE A 406 6.34 -6.49 23.71
CA ILE A 406 7.61 -6.79 23.03
C ILE A 406 7.35 -7.52 21.71
N PHE A 407 6.50 -8.54 21.71
CA PHE A 407 6.09 -9.22 20.49
C PHE A 407 5.55 -8.26 19.43
N TRP A 408 4.68 -7.32 19.83
CA TRP A 408 4.12 -6.32 18.92
C TRP A 408 5.16 -5.34 18.41
N PHE A 409 6.10 -4.90 19.25
CA PHE A 409 7.22 -4.06 18.85
C PHE A 409 8.10 -4.74 17.79
N ILE A 410 8.47 -6.01 18.01
CA ILE A 410 9.28 -6.80 17.07
C ILE A 410 8.51 -7.01 15.76
N TYR A 411 7.19 -7.27 15.83
CA TYR A 411 6.33 -7.37 14.66
C TYR A 411 6.33 -6.09 13.82
N VAL A 412 6.15 -4.92 14.45
CA VAL A 412 6.12 -3.63 13.74
C VAL A 412 7.44 -3.36 13.02
N ILE A 413 8.58 -3.64 13.68
CA ILE A 413 9.91 -3.50 13.08
C ILE A 413 10.07 -4.49 11.92
N SER A 414 9.69 -5.75 12.11
CA SER A 414 9.80 -6.77 11.05
C SER A 414 8.94 -6.42 9.85
N ALA A 415 7.69 -5.99 10.06
CA ALA A 415 6.74 -5.72 9.00
C ALA A 415 7.17 -4.50 8.18
N THR A 416 7.42 -3.38 8.85
CA THR A 416 7.81 -2.13 8.17
C THR A 416 9.23 -2.23 7.63
N GLY A 417 10.15 -2.78 8.42
CA GLY A 417 11.55 -2.95 8.05
C GLY A 417 11.74 -3.93 6.90
N GLY A 418 11.02 -5.05 6.87
CA GLY A 418 11.07 -6.02 5.77
C GLY A 418 10.70 -5.39 4.43
N VAL A 419 9.56 -4.67 4.37
CA VAL A 419 9.14 -3.97 3.14
C VAL A 419 10.10 -2.84 2.78
N TRP A 420 10.63 -2.11 3.76
CA TRP A 420 11.60 -1.05 3.53
C TRP A 420 12.92 -1.59 2.99
N ILE A 421 13.41 -2.73 3.49
CA ILE A 421 14.62 -3.40 3.00
C ILE A 421 14.43 -3.91 1.57
N THR A 422 13.27 -4.50 1.26
CA THR A 422 12.96 -4.88 -0.12
C THR A 422 12.95 -3.65 -1.03
N ALA A 423 12.31 -2.56 -0.62
CA ALA A 423 12.32 -1.32 -1.41
C ALA A 423 13.75 -0.81 -1.59
N GLY A 424 14.48 -0.56 -0.51
CA GLY A 424 15.82 0.03 -0.55
C GLY A 424 16.85 -0.82 -1.27
N TYR A 425 16.82 -2.15 -1.09
CA TYR A 425 17.74 -3.05 -1.78
C TYR A 425 17.52 -3.02 -3.29
N TRP A 426 16.28 -3.29 -3.74
CA TRP A 426 15.98 -3.40 -5.18
C TRP A 426 15.91 -2.06 -5.91
N THR A 427 15.84 -0.92 -5.20
CA THR A 427 15.84 0.41 -5.83
C THR A 427 17.16 1.16 -5.69
N VAL A 428 17.99 0.86 -4.68
CA VAL A 428 19.19 1.68 -4.37
C VAL A 428 20.48 0.86 -4.31
N LEU A 429 20.44 -0.40 -3.87
CA LEU A 429 21.66 -1.16 -3.54
C LEU A 429 21.94 -2.35 -4.46
N PHE A 430 21.02 -2.72 -5.35
CA PHE A 430 21.20 -3.85 -6.25
C PHE A 430 22.19 -3.46 -7.36
N GLU A 431 23.45 -3.91 -7.22
CA GLU A 431 24.50 -3.76 -8.22
C GLU A 431 25.22 -5.11 -8.39
N ASP A 432 25.11 -5.72 -9.57
CA ASP A 432 25.84 -6.94 -10.02
C ASP A 432 25.79 -8.17 -9.09
N ASP A 433 24.97 -8.17 -8.03
CA ASP A 433 24.82 -9.30 -7.13
C ASP A 433 24.07 -10.46 -7.81
N PRO A 434 24.58 -11.71 -7.74
CA PRO A 434 23.87 -12.85 -8.29
C PRO A 434 22.52 -13.02 -7.60
N VAL A 435 21.45 -13.10 -8.40
CA VAL A 435 20.08 -13.34 -7.91
C VAL A 435 19.95 -14.82 -7.53
N ASP A 436 20.54 -15.18 -6.40
CA ASP A 436 20.48 -16.53 -5.83
C ASP A 436 19.38 -16.66 -4.76
N ALA A 437 19.13 -17.88 -4.31
CA ALA A 437 18.07 -18.17 -3.35
C ALA A 437 18.28 -17.46 -1.99
N ASN A 438 19.53 -17.20 -1.60
CA ASN A 438 19.85 -16.52 -0.35
C ASN A 438 19.53 -15.02 -0.45
N ASN A 439 19.92 -14.41 -1.58
CA ASN A 439 19.65 -13.03 -1.91
C ASN A 439 18.14 -12.77 -1.95
N ILE A 440 17.41 -13.57 -2.73
CA ILE A 440 15.93 -13.51 -2.80
C ILE A 440 15.34 -13.68 -1.40
N THR A 441 15.86 -14.59 -0.57
CA THR A 441 15.32 -14.82 0.77
C THR A 441 15.44 -13.59 1.68
N LYS A 442 16.61 -12.96 1.71
CA LYS A 442 16.87 -11.82 2.61
C LYS A 442 16.30 -10.49 2.11
N HIS A 443 16.20 -10.32 0.79
CA HIS A 443 15.84 -9.04 0.17
C HIS A 443 14.43 -9.01 -0.42
N ALA A 444 13.79 -10.15 -0.67
CA ALA A 444 12.42 -10.22 -1.20
C ALA A 444 11.47 -11.05 -0.33
N LEU A 445 11.83 -12.27 0.08
CA LEU A 445 10.91 -13.13 0.83
C LEU A 445 10.61 -12.60 2.23
N ASN A 446 11.51 -11.84 2.84
CA ASN A 446 11.28 -11.15 4.11
C ASN A 446 9.99 -10.28 4.06
N SER A 447 9.81 -9.45 3.03
CA SER A 447 8.63 -8.62 2.87
C SER A 447 7.41 -9.45 2.49
N VAL A 448 7.57 -10.47 1.64
CA VAL A 448 6.48 -11.40 1.29
C VAL A 448 5.90 -12.08 2.54
N PHE A 449 6.75 -12.65 3.39
CA PHE A 449 6.32 -13.29 4.63
C PHE A 449 5.60 -12.30 5.56
N MET A 450 6.12 -11.08 5.69
CA MET A 450 5.49 -10.08 6.55
C MET A 450 4.17 -9.56 5.99
N VAL A 451 4.04 -9.36 4.67
CA VAL A 451 2.78 -8.95 4.05
C VAL A 451 1.72 -10.04 4.18
N ILE A 452 2.08 -11.31 3.92
CA ILE A 452 1.19 -12.45 4.10
C ILE A 452 0.78 -12.58 5.56
N ASP A 453 1.72 -12.55 6.51
CA ASP A 453 1.39 -12.69 7.93
C ASP A 453 0.62 -11.48 8.48
N THR A 454 0.87 -10.26 7.99
CA THR A 454 0.05 -9.06 8.30
C THR A 454 -1.40 -9.26 7.85
N PHE A 455 -1.59 -9.82 6.66
CA PHE A 455 -2.93 -10.09 6.13
C PHE A 455 -3.61 -11.27 6.82
N LEU A 456 -2.88 -12.35 7.14
CA LEU A 456 -3.43 -13.56 7.76
C LEU A 456 -3.70 -13.39 9.27
N SER A 457 -2.80 -12.73 9.98
CA SER A 457 -2.90 -12.50 11.43
C SER A 457 -3.96 -11.45 11.76
N SER A 458 -4.40 -11.43 13.02
CA SER A 458 -5.31 -10.38 13.52
C SER A 458 -4.54 -9.20 14.13
N ILE A 459 -3.20 -9.18 14.05
CA ILE A 459 -2.35 -8.18 14.70
C ILE A 459 -2.62 -6.79 14.06
N PRO A 460 -2.91 -5.76 14.85
CA PRO A 460 -3.11 -4.41 14.33
C PRO A 460 -1.77 -3.72 14.04
N ILE A 461 -1.77 -2.87 13.02
CA ILE A 461 -0.75 -1.85 12.80
C ILE A 461 -1.39 -0.51 13.14
N LEU A 462 -0.73 0.32 13.95
CA LEU A 462 -1.21 1.65 14.33
C LEU A 462 -0.33 2.71 13.69
N LEU A 463 -0.94 3.82 13.23
CA LEU A 463 -0.21 4.85 12.51
C LEU A 463 1.02 5.35 13.26
N PHE A 464 0.92 5.58 14.57
CA PHE A 464 2.03 6.14 15.36
C PHE A 464 3.23 5.20 15.52
N HIS A 465 3.08 3.92 15.17
CA HIS A 465 4.15 2.91 15.33
C HIS A 465 5.26 3.01 14.29
N TRP A 466 5.13 3.84 13.25
CA TRP A 466 6.19 4.10 12.27
C TRP A 466 7.49 4.64 12.90
N ILE A 467 7.39 5.24 14.09
CA ILE A 467 8.53 5.75 14.86
C ILE A 467 9.48 4.65 15.35
N TYR A 468 8.99 3.43 15.58
CA TYR A 468 9.83 2.32 16.07
C TYR A 468 10.76 1.77 14.99
N PRO A 469 10.29 1.48 13.75
CA PRO A 469 11.18 1.22 12.62
C PRO A 469 12.16 2.38 12.36
N LEU A 470 11.72 3.64 12.46
CA LEU A 470 12.62 4.79 12.27
C LEU A 470 13.75 4.77 13.30
N LEU A 471 13.43 4.57 14.58
CA LEU A 471 14.42 4.46 15.66
C LEU A 471 15.36 3.26 15.43
N TYR A 472 14.83 2.12 14.99
CA TYR A 472 15.62 0.95 14.64
C TYR A 472 16.67 1.26 13.55
N PHE A 473 16.27 1.92 12.46
CA PHE A 473 17.21 2.33 11.41
C PHE A 473 18.22 3.38 11.89
N ALA A 474 17.79 4.32 12.75
CA ALA A 474 18.71 5.29 13.36
C ALA A 474 19.77 4.61 14.25
N ILE A 475 19.37 3.59 15.02
CA ILE A 475 20.29 2.76 15.82
C ILE A 475 21.30 2.03 14.92
N TYR A 476 20.84 1.48 13.79
CA TYR A 476 21.75 0.84 12.84
C TYR A 476 22.76 1.83 12.23
N ILE A 477 22.33 3.04 11.86
CA ILE A 477 23.22 4.08 11.34
C ILE A 477 24.25 4.49 12.41
N LEU A 478 23.82 4.62 13.66
CA LEU A 478 24.75 4.86 14.76
C LEU A 478 25.76 3.72 14.90
N PHE A 479 25.30 2.47 14.82
CA PHE A 479 26.18 1.29 14.81
C PHE A 479 27.18 1.34 13.65
N SER A 480 26.75 1.68 12.43
CA SER A 480 27.66 1.71 11.27
C SER A 480 28.73 2.78 11.39
N VAL A 481 28.39 3.94 11.98
CA VAL A 481 29.38 4.99 12.31
C VAL A 481 30.37 4.50 13.37
N ILE A 482 29.89 3.88 14.45
CA ILE A 482 30.76 3.33 15.50
C ILE A 482 31.67 2.23 14.94
N TYR A 483 31.13 1.35 14.10
CA TYR A 483 31.89 0.26 13.46
C TYR A 483 32.99 0.82 12.56
N TRP A 484 32.70 1.86 11.79
CA TRP A 484 33.69 2.57 10.99
C TRP A 484 34.77 3.26 11.85
N LEU A 485 34.37 3.95 12.93
CA LEU A 485 35.31 4.56 13.89
C LEU A 485 36.22 3.54 14.58
N ALA A 486 35.83 2.27 14.61
CA ALA A 486 36.59 1.16 15.16
C ALA A 486 37.41 0.40 14.09
N ASP A 487 37.67 1.03 12.92
CA ASP A 487 38.39 0.45 11.78
C ASP A 487 37.75 -0.84 11.23
N GLY A 488 36.43 -0.95 11.35
CA GLY A 488 35.67 -2.09 10.88
C GLY A 488 35.65 -2.20 9.34
N THR A 489 35.88 -3.41 8.82
CA THR A 489 35.88 -3.70 7.38
C THR A 489 34.70 -4.58 6.94
N ASN A 490 34.33 -4.58 5.66
CA ASN A 490 33.41 -5.59 5.12
C ASN A 490 34.10 -6.94 4.83
N ASP A 491 33.38 -7.86 4.19
CA ASP A 491 33.87 -9.19 3.82
C ASP A 491 35.00 -9.17 2.77
N LYS A 492 35.13 -8.06 2.04
CA LYS A 492 36.20 -7.81 1.05
C LYS A 492 37.40 -7.08 1.65
N GLY A 493 37.35 -6.71 2.93
CA GLY A 493 38.40 -5.93 3.60
C GLY A 493 38.32 -4.42 3.36
N GLU A 494 37.24 -3.92 2.76
CA GLU A 494 37.07 -2.49 2.47
C GLU A 494 36.58 -1.75 3.73
N PRO A 495 36.94 -0.46 3.93
CA PRO A 495 36.69 0.29 5.16
C PRO A 495 35.26 0.86 5.25
N PHE A 496 34.27 0.14 4.73
CA PHE A 496 32.85 0.49 4.78
C PHE A 496 31.98 -0.78 4.73
N ILE A 497 30.78 -0.73 5.30
CA ILE A 497 29.81 -1.86 5.22
C ILE A 497 29.13 -1.86 3.85
N TYR A 498 28.63 -0.71 3.43
CA TYR A 498 28.03 -0.46 2.13
C TYR A 498 28.82 0.64 1.43
N SER A 499 29.05 0.52 0.12
CA SER A 499 29.67 1.58 -0.67
C SER A 499 28.92 2.92 -0.51
N ALA A 500 27.59 2.85 -0.47
CA ALA A 500 26.70 3.98 -0.19
C ALA A 500 26.94 4.65 1.18
N LEU A 501 27.50 3.93 2.17
CA LEU A 501 27.86 4.46 3.49
C LEU A 501 29.38 4.50 3.68
N ASN A 502 30.14 4.75 2.61
CA ASN A 502 31.57 5.00 2.75
C ASN A 502 31.81 6.37 3.41
N TYR A 503 32.04 6.38 4.71
CA TYR A 503 32.25 7.60 5.49
C TYR A 503 33.57 8.32 5.16
N ASN A 504 34.53 7.64 4.54
CA ASN A 504 35.77 8.26 4.08
C ASN A 504 35.56 9.11 2.80
N ASP A 505 34.54 8.80 2.00
CA ASP A 505 34.18 9.50 0.76
C ASP A 505 32.65 9.60 0.62
N PHE A 506 32.03 10.26 1.60
CA PHE A 506 30.58 10.27 1.68
C PHE A 506 29.95 11.32 0.76
N GLN A 507 29.19 10.85 -0.23
CA GLN A 507 28.47 11.74 -1.14
C GLN A 507 27.22 12.33 -0.48
N LEU A 508 27.09 13.66 -0.48
CA LEU A 508 25.92 14.36 0.07
C LEU A 508 24.59 13.87 -0.54
N THR A 509 24.58 13.55 -1.83
CA THR A 509 23.40 13.02 -2.55
C THR A 509 22.87 11.74 -1.91
N ILE A 510 23.76 10.83 -1.48
CA ILE A 510 23.39 9.57 -0.84
C ILE A 510 22.81 9.83 0.57
N GLY A 511 23.38 10.80 1.30
CA GLY A 511 22.82 11.25 2.58
C GLY A 511 21.42 11.82 2.44
N ILE A 512 21.18 12.68 1.44
CA ILE A 512 19.84 13.22 1.16
C ILE A 512 18.87 12.09 0.79
N LEU A 513 19.30 11.15 -0.07
CA LEU A 513 18.47 10.00 -0.47
C LEU A 513 18.09 9.14 0.74
N LEU A 514 19.03 8.86 1.65
CA LEU A 514 18.79 8.11 2.87
C LEU A 514 17.76 8.81 3.77
N VAL A 515 17.87 10.13 3.95
CA VAL A 515 16.89 10.94 4.71
C VAL A 515 15.51 10.87 4.07
N VAL A 516 15.41 10.97 2.74
CA VAL A 516 14.14 10.81 2.01
C VAL A 516 13.58 9.40 2.22
N PHE A 517 14.42 8.36 2.15
CA PHE A 517 14.00 6.99 2.37
C PHE A 517 13.49 6.74 3.81
N LEU A 518 14.07 7.40 4.80
CA LEU A 518 13.68 7.26 6.22
C LEU A 518 12.51 8.14 6.64
N LEU A 519 12.40 9.38 6.13
CA LEU A 519 11.38 10.34 6.57
C LEU A 519 10.18 10.42 5.62
N VAL A 520 10.29 9.89 4.40
CA VAL A 520 9.19 9.89 3.41
C VAL A 520 8.79 8.47 3.04
N VAL A 521 9.72 7.65 2.55
CA VAL A 521 9.40 6.30 2.07
C VAL A 521 8.95 5.41 3.22
N LEU A 522 9.66 5.41 4.35
CA LEU A 522 9.31 4.59 5.51
C LEU A 522 7.90 4.88 6.07
N PRO A 523 7.48 6.13 6.36
CA PRO A 523 6.10 6.42 6.75
C PRO A 523 5.06 6.00 5.70
N ILE A 524 5.37 6.15 4.41
CA ILE A 524 4.47 5.73 3.33
C ILE A 524 4.30 4.21 3.33
N LEU A 525 5.39 3.44 3.42
CA LEU A 525 5.33 1.98 3.51
C LEU A 525 4.57 1.51 4.76
N HIS A 526 4.79 2.19 5.89
CA HIS A 526 4.03 1.93 7.11
C HIS A 526 2.54 2.24 6.96
N LEU A 527 2.19 3.34 6.27
CA LEU A 527 0.81 3.70 5.95
C LEU A 527 0.16 2.67 5.03
N ILE A 528 0.89 2.12 4.06
CA ILE A 528 0.42 1.04 3.19
C ILE A 528 0.10 -0.21 4.03
N LEU A 529 0.99 -0.60 4.95
CA LEU A 529 0.75 -1.72 5.86
C LEU A 529 -0.43 -1.46 6.82
N PHE A 530 -0.56 -0.25 7.35
CA PHE A 530 -1.75 0.18 8.11
C PHE A 530 -3.03 0.01 7.26
N GLY A 531 -3.02 0.51 6.02
CA GLY A 531 -4.10 0.36 5.07
C GLY A 531 -4.44 -1.11 4.79
N LEU A 532 -3.42 -1.97 4.67
CA LEU A 532 -3.58 -3.41 4.51
C LEU A 532 -4.31 -4.04 5.70
N THR A 533 -4.00 -3.63 6.94
CA THR A 533 -4.74 -4.13 8.12
C THR A 533 -6.20 -3.67 8.11
N LYS A 534 -6.49 -2.43 7.68
CA LYS A 534 -7.88 -1.94 7.57
C LYS A 534 -8.64 -2.64 6.45
N LEU A 535 -7.98 -2.91 5.33
CA LEU A 535 -8.54 -3.68 4.25
C LEU A 535 -8.86 -5.11 4.72
N ARG A 536 -7.91 -5.77 5.40
CA ARG A 536 -8.10 -7.09 6.00
C ARG A 536 -9.30 -7.11 6.94
N ASP A 537 -9.38 -6.17 7.88
CA ASP A 537 -10.44 -6.11 8.88
C ASP A 537 -11.81 -5.91 8.20
N TYR A 538 -11.89 -4.99 7.24
CA TYR A 538 -13.09 -4.76 6.43
C TYR A 538 -13.54 -6.03 5.69
N LEU A 539 -12.61 -6.73 5.04
CA LEU A 539 -12.93 -7.95 4.29
C LEU A 539 -13.33 -9.10 5.24
N SER A 540 -12.68 -9.24 6.39
CA SER A 540 -12.98 -10.27 7.38
C SER A 540 -14.38 -10.08 7.99
N GLU A 541 -14.74 -8.85 8.38
CA GLU A 541 -16.09 -8.50 8.84
C GLU A 541 -17.14 -8.83 7.77
N LYS A 542 -16.84 -8.49 6.50
CA LYS A 542 -17.73 -8.71 5.36
C LYS A 542 -17.82 -10.18 4.91
N CYS A 543 -16.89 -11.03 5.32
CA CYS A 543 -16.93 -12.48 5.07
C CYS A 543 -17.68 -13.25 6.17
N ARG A 544 -17.68 -12.72 7.41
CA ARG A 544 -18.38 -13.32 8.56
C ARG A 544 -19.89 -13.06 8.56
N ASN A 545 -20.32 -11.99 7.89
CA ASN A 545 -21.73 -11.67 7.59
C ASN A 545 -22.09 -12.06 6.15
#